data_AF-A0A1I0A6I3-F1
#
_entry.id   AF-A0A1I0A6I3-F1
#
_cell.length_a   1.000
_cell.length_b   1.000
_cell.length_c   1.000
_cell.angle_alpha   90.00
_cell.angle_beta   90.00
_cell.angle_gamma   90.00
#
_symmetry.space_group_name_H-M   'P 1'
#
loop_
_entity.id
_entity.type
_entity.pdbx_description
1 polymer ?
#
loop_
_entity_poly.entity_id
_entity_poly.type
_entity_poly.pdbx_seq_one_letter_code
_entity_poly.pdbx_strand_id
1 'polypeptide(L)'
;MDQQIYYKYSKIELEQFATFEANFDPNEDEVRYDTEVQFSYDKEREVLCCKVSETLSQSSKLLAKAVMNSYFEIKHESIESLRQENKITFAPQLLVQFASLCYGSLRGAIYVKTMDGPLQSCVLPPVYFGNIVNKPFIAVDKDAVPKEE
;
A
#
# COMPACT_ATOMS: atom_id res chain seq x y z
N MET A 1 22.63 11.78 8.92
CA MET A 1 21.47 12.68 8.72
C MET A 1 20.47 11.90 7.90
N ASP A 2 19.25 11.74 8.39
CA ASP A 2 18.19 11.14 7.59
C ASP A 2 17.92 12.03 6.39
N GLN A 3 18.00 11.44 5.19
CA GLN A 3 17.79 12.16 3.94
C GLN A 3 16.31 12.48 3.79
N GLN A 4 15.98 13.77 3.78
CA GLN A 4 14.60 14.22 3.69
C GLN A 4 14.06 14.05 2.27
N ILE A 5 13.01 13.23 2.12
CA ILE A 5 12.34 12.99 0.84
C ILE A 5 11.07 13.84 0.77
N TYR A 6 10.98 14.68 -0.26
CA TYR A 6 9.82 15.51 -0.51
C TYR A 6 8.90 14.82 -1.51
N TYR A 7 7.65 14.63 -1.11
CA TYR A 7 6.63 14.00 -1.94
C TYR A 7 5.26 14.63 -1.70
N LYS A 8 4.34 14.40 -2.63
CA LYS A 8 2.93 14.77 -2.55
C LYS A 8 2.08 13.51 -2.70
N TYR A 9 1.17 13.29 -1.74
CA TYR A 9 0.16 12.23 -1.84
C TYR A 9 -0.92 12.70 -2.83
N SER A 10 -0.84 12.23 -4.07
CA SER A 10 -1.53 12.87 -5.20
C SER A 10 -2.85 12.21 -5.61
N LYS A 11 -2.98 10.89 -5.44
CA LYS A 11 -4.19 10.15 -5.79
C LYS A 11 -4.40 8.96 -4.86
N ILE A 12 -5.66 8.66 -4.59
CA ILE A 12 -6.13 7.44 -3.94
C ILE A 12 -7.15 6.78 -4.88
N GLU A 13 -7.06 5.47 -5.05
CA GLU A 13 -7.95 4.71 -5.94
C GLU A 13 -8.29 3.36 -5.34
N LEU A 14 -9.58 3.14 -5.07
CA LEU A 14 -10.09 1.82 -4.69
C LEU A 14 -10.26 0.99 -5.97
N GLU A 15 -9.23 0.22 -6.30
CA GLU A 15 -9.17 -0.60 -7.52
C GLU A 15 -10.19 -1.74 -7.48
N GLN A 16 -10.34 -2.40 -6.33
CA GLN A 16 -11.26 -3.52 -6.16
C GLN A 16 -11.96 -3.43 -4.81
N PHE A 17 -13.26 -3.78 -4.80
CA PHE A 17 -14.00 -4.05 -3.58
C PHE A 17 -15.12 -5.06 -3.88
N ALA A 18 -15.16 -6.15 -3.12
CA ALA A 18 -16.20 -7.16 -3.20
C ALA A 18 -16.50 -7.72 -1.79
N THR A 19 -17.77 -7.98 -1.52
CA THR A 19 -18.26 -8.62 -0.30
C THR A 19 -19.00 -9.91 -0.61
N PHE A 20 -18.96 -10.85 0.33
CA PHE A 20 -19.59 -12.15 0.28
C PHE A 20 -20.34 -12.37 1.58
N GLU A 21 -21.32 -11.52 1.85
CA GLU A 21 -22.00 -11.42 3.16
C GLU A 21 -22.69 -12.71 3.60
N ALA A 22 -23.14 -13.53 2.64
CA ALA A 22 -23.73 -14.84 2.93
C ALA A 22 -22.75 -15.82 3.62
N ASN A 23 -21.44 -15.53 3.58
CA ASN A 23 -20.43 -16.33 4.24
C ASN A 23 -20.16 -15.91 5.70
N PHE A 24 -20.69 -14.76 6.13
CA PHE A 24 -20.49 -14.24 7.47
C PHE A 24 -21.39 -14.95 8.48
N ASP A 25 -20.78 -15.51 9.52
CA ASP A 25 -21.48 -16.04 10.69
C ASP A 25 -21.25 -15.10 11.89
N PRO A 26 -22.31 -14.42 12.39
CA PRO A 26 -22.18 -13.53 13.55
C PRO A 26 -21.91 -14.27 14.87
N ASN A 27 -22.02 -15.60 14.90
CA ASN A 27 -21.75 -16.42 16.08
C ASN A 27 -20.31 -16.96 16.13
N GLU A 28 -19.51 -16.76 15.08
CA GLU A 28 -18.10 -17.12 15.06
C GLU A 28 -17.22 -15.91 15.41
N ASP A 29 -16.34 -16.07 16.39
CA ASP A 29 -15.63 -14.95 17.01
C ASP A 29 -14.43 -14.43 16.18
N GLU A 30 -13.85 -15.24 15.30
CA GLU A 30 -12.57 -14.91 14.67
C GLU A 30 -12.70 -14.59 13.17
N VAL A 31 -12.50 -13.32 12.84
CA VAL A 31 -12.25 -12.87 11.46
C VAL A 31 -10.74 -12.73 11.28
N ARG A 32 -10.22 -13.41 10.26
CA ARG A 32 -8.84 -13.29 9.81
C ARG A 32 -8.71 -12.15 8.80
N TYR A 33 -7.69 -11.33 9.00
CA TYR A 33 -7.31 -10.23 8.13
C TYR A 33 -5.94 -10.53 7.51
N ASP A 34 -5.90 -10.69 6.19
CA ASP A 34 -4.66 -10.87 5.45
C ASP A 34 -4.34 -9.60 4.64
N THR A 35 -3.29 -8.90 5.08
CA THR A 35 -2.77 -7.66 4.49
C THR A 35 -1.57 -7.95 3.59
N GLU A 36 -1.62 -7.49 2.34
CA GLU A 36 -0.48 -7.52 1.42
C GLU A 36 -0.14 -6.10 0.94
N VAL A 37 1.17 -5.80 0.85
CA VAL A 37 1.68 -4.52 0.35
C VAL A 37 2.60 -4.74 -0.83
N GLN A 38 2.37 -3.99 -1.90
CA GLN A 38 3.20 -3.99 -3.10
C GLN A 38 3.56 -2.56 -3.47
N PHE A 39 4.74 -2.40 -4.07
CA PHE A 39 5.23 -1.10 -4.55
C PHE A 39 5.57 -1.18 -6.04
N SER A 40 5.27 -0.12 -6.77
CA SER A 40 5.72 0.10 -8.14
C SER A 40 6.12 1.56 -8.33
N TYR A 41 6.88 1.84 -9.37
CA TYR A 41 7.37 3.19 -9.67
C TYR A 41 7.31 3.49 -11.16
N ASP A 42 6.64 4.58 -11.49
CA ASP A 42 6.61 5.19 -12.82
C ASP A 42 7.69 6.27 -12.87
N LYS A 43 8.73 6.02 -13.68
CA LYS A 43 9.88 6.92 -13.78
C LYS A 43 9.58 8.19 -14.56
N GLU A 44 8.78 8.09 -15.62
CA GLU A 44 8.50 9.23 -16.50
C GLU A 44 7.73 10.31 -15.73
N ARG A 45 6.90 9.87 -14.79
CA ARG A 45 6.07 10.75 -13.96
C ARG A 45 6.65 10.98 -12.56
N GLU A 46 7.72 10.28 -12.21
CA GLU A 46 8.30 10.24 -10.86
C GLU A 46 7.28 9.89 -9.77
N VAL A 47 6.39 8.94 -10.06
CA VAL A 47 5.30 8.52 -9.16
C VAL A 47 5.58 7.14 -8.60
N LEU A 48 5.62 7.05 -7.26
CA LEU A 48 5.59 5.78 -6.56
C LEU A 48 4.14 5.40 -6.25
N CYS A 49 3.74 4.19 -6.63
CA CYS A 49 2.46 3.61 -6.28
C CYS A 49 2.65 2.59 -5.15
N CYS A 50 1.89 2.75 -4.07
CA CYS A 50 1.71 1.77 -3.02
C CYS A 50 0.36 1.10 -3.21
N LYS A 51 0.35 -0.22 -3.42
CA LYS A 51 -0.85 -1.05 -3.49
C LYS A 51 -0.99 -1.82 -2.19
N VAL A 52 -2.14 -1.69 -1.52
CA VAL A 52 -2.50 -2.48 -0.34
C VAL A 52 -3.71 -3.34 -0.69
N SER A 53 -3.59 -4.64 -0.46
CA SER A 53 -4.69 -5.60 -0.63
C SER A 53 -5.09 -6.19 0.71
N GLU A 54 -6.38 -6.23 0.97
CA GLU A 54 -6.95 -6.79 2.19
C GLU A 54 -7.92 -7.91 1.83
N THR A 55 -7.74 -9.04 2.52
CA THR A 55 -8.66 -10.17 2.44
C THR A 55 -9.19 -10.45 3.84
N LEU A 56 -10.51 -10.42 3.98
CA LEU A 56 -11.22 -10.80 5.21
C LEU A 56 -11.76 -12.21 5.01
N SER A 57 -11.49 -13.09 5.96
CA SER A 57 -12.03 -14.45 5.94
C SER A 57 -12.44 -14.93 7.33
N GLN A 58 -13.39 -15.85 7.38
CA GLN A 58 -13.87 -16.49 8.60
C GLN A 58 -14.11 -17.96 8.29
N SER A 59 -13.56 -18.87 9.11
CA SER A 59 -13.59 -20.32 8.86
C SER A 59 -13.22 -20.70 7.42
N SER A 60 -12.17 -20.06 6.89
CA SER A 60 -11.67 -20.20 5.49
C SER A 60 -12.64 -19.75 4.39
N LYS A 61 -13.81 -19.18 4.72
CA LYS A 61 -14.71 -18.54 3.77
C LYS A 61 -14.33 -17.08 3.58
N LEU A 62 -14.28 -16.65 2.33
CA LEU A 62 -14.04 -15.25 1.99
C LEU A 62 -15.24 -14.39 2.41
N LEU A 63 -15.00 -13.32 3.17
CA LEU A 63 -16.00 -12.34 3.56
C LEU A 63 -15.92 -11.08 2.70
N ALA A 64 -14.70 -10.58 2.48
CA ALA A 64 -14.46 -9.42 1.64
C ALA A 64 -13.06 -9.43 1.04
N LYS A 65 -12.93 -8.79 -0.13
CA LYS A 65 -11.64 -8.49 -0.74
C LYS A 65 -11.63 -7.04 -1.20
N ALA A 66 -10.58 -6.31 -0.85
CA ALA A 66 -10.43 -4.92 -1.23
C ALA A 66 -8.97 -4.62 -1.64
N VAL A 67 -8.79 -3.77 -2.64
CA VAL A 67 -7.48 -3.35 -3.14
C VAL A 67 -7.48 -1.83 -3.29
N MET A 68 -6.52 -1.18 -2.62
CA MET A 68 -6.32 0.27 -2.66
C MET A 68 -4.97 0.59 -3.29
N ASN A 69 -4.94 1.60 -4.15
CA ASN A 69 -3.72 2.20 -4.66
C ASN A 69 -3.59 3.64 -4.14
N SER A 70 -2.39 3.96 -3.67
CA SER A 70 -2.00 5.30 -3.25
C SER A 70 -0.80 5.75 -4.07
N TYR A 71 -0.91 6.93 -4.68
CA TYR A 71 0.10 7.46 -5.59
C TYR A 71 0.81 8.64 -4.92
N PHE A 72 2.13 8.60 -4.97
CA PHE A 72 3.02 9.58 -4.36
C PHE A 72 3.91 10.17 -5.46
N GLU A 73 3.65 11.42 -5.83
CA GLU A 73 4.52 12.21 -6.70
C GLU A 73 5.75 12.61 -5.87
N ILE A 74 6.93 12.15 -6.26
CA ILE A 74 8.17 12.45 -5.55
C ILE A 74 8.86 13.58 -6.29
N LYS A 75 9.34 14.60 -5.57
CA LYS A 75 10.07 15.70 -6.23
C LYS A 75 11.33 15.18 -6.90
N HIS A 76 11.60 15.68 -8.11
CA HIS A 76 12.80 15.36 -8.89
C HIS A 76 14.10 15.40 -8.06
N GLU A 77 14.31 16.46 -7.27
CA GLU A 77 15.49 16.62 -6.40
C GLU A 77 15.63 15.46 -5.40
N SER A 78 14.50 14.96 -4.89
CA SER A 78 14.48 13.79 -4.00
C SER A 78 14.76 12.50 -4.77
N ILE A 79 14.25 12.34 -5.99
CA ILE A 79 14.56 11.19 -6.85
C ILE A 79 16.05 11.13 -7.17
N GLU A 80 16.66 12.23 -7.60
CA GLU A 80 18.09 12.28 -7.91
C GLU A 80 18.94 11.96 -6.68
N SER A 81 18.47 12.36 -5.49
CA SER A 81 19.15 12.03 -4.24
C SER A 81 19.04 10.54 -3.86
N LEU A 82 17.99 9.83 -4.32
CA LEU A 82 17.78 8.39 -4.12
C LEU A 82 18.42 7.54 -5.23
N ARG A 83 18.87 8.18 -6.32
CA ARG A 83 19.45 7.55 -7.49
C ARG A 83 20.90 7.15 -7.20
N GLN A 84 21.21 5.89 -7.48
CA GLN A 84 22.56 5.35 -7.45
C GLN A 84 22.78 4.60 -8.76
N GLU A 85 23.71 5.09 -9.57
CA GLU A 85 23.98 4.59 -10.92
C GLU A 85 22.68 4.52 -11.75
N ASN A 86 22.23 3.31 -12.01
CA ASN A 86 21.08 2.92 -12.82
C ASN A 86 19.96 2.35 -11.96
N LYS A 87 19.83 2.77 -10.69
CA LYS A 87 18.78 2.33 -9.76
C LYS A 87 18.30 3.48 -8.90
N ILE A 88 17.02 3.45 -8.54
CA ILE A 88 16.42 4.32 -7.52
C ILE A 88 16.03 3.43 -6.35
N THR A 89 16.58 3.72 -5.16
CA THR A 89 16.36 2.89 -3.97
C THR A 89 15.50 3.62 -2.96
N PHE A 90 14.31 3.11 -2.68
CA PHE A 90 13.41 3.64 -1.66
C PHE A 90 13.63 2.92 -0.34
N ALA A 91 14.01 3.68 0.69
CA ALA A 91 14.29 3.14 2.02
C ALA A 91 13.01 2.57 2.68
N PRO A 92 13.12 1.47 3.44
CA PRO A 92 11.97 0.84 4.11
C PRO A 92 11.13 1.83 4.93
N GLN A 93 11.76 2.80 5.61
CA GLN A 93 11.08 3.76 6.48
C GLN A 93 10.08 4.63 5.70
N LEU A 94 10.46 5.07 4.49
CA LEU A 94 9.57 5.82 3.60
C LEU A 94 8.42 4.94 3.11
N LEU A 95 8.72 3.69 2.75
CA LEU A 95 7.73 2.74 2.27
C LEU A 95 6.72 2.34 3.36
N VAL A 96 7.16 2.21 4.61
CA VAL A 96 6.29 2.02 5.78
C VAL A 96 5.30 3.16 5.93
N GLN A 97 5.74 4.40 5.71
CA GLN A 97 4.86 5.58 5.75
C GLN A 97 3.81 5.52 4.62
N PHE A 98 4.21 5.21 3.40
CA PHE A 98 3.29 5.08 2.27
C PHE A 98 2.27 3.96 2.44
N ALA A 99 2.72 2.79 2.92
CA ALA A 99 1.84 1.66 3.26
C ALA A 99 0.84 2.03 4.36
N SER A 100 1.29 2.73 5.41
CA SER A 100 0.42 3.18 6.51
C SER A 100 -0.66 4.16 6.03
N LEU A 101 -0.30 5.10 5.14
CA LEU A 101 -1.25 6.04 4.55
C LEU A 101 -2.28 5.33 3.66
N CYS A 102 -1.82 4.41 2.80
CA CYS A 102 -2.68 3.63 1.92
C CYS A 102 -3.66 2.75 2.71
N TYR A 103 -3.15 2.02 3.71
CA TYR A 103 -3.95 1.16 4.59
C TYR A 103 -4.95 1.96 5.41
N GLY A 104 -4.58 3.14 5.91
CA GLY A 104 -5.50 4.04 6.60
C GLY A 104 -6.68 4.46 5.71
N SER A 105 -6.41 4.80 4.46
CA SER A 105 -7.45 5.11 3.46
C SER A 105 -8.32 3.88 3.15
N LEU A 106 -7.72 2.70 3.01
CA LEU A 106 -8.44 1.45 2.76
C LEU A 106 -9.33 1.07 3.94
N ARG A 107 -8.87 1.18 5.18
CA ARG A 107 -9.69 0.98 6.39
C ARG A 107 -10.95 1.85 6.35
N GLY A 108 -10.79 3.14 6.07
CA GLY A 108 -11.93 4.05 5.95
C GLY A 108 -12.89 3.65 4.82
N ALA A 109 -12.36 3.27 3.66
CA ALA A 109 -13.16 2.82 2.53
C ALA A 109 -13.96 1.54 2.83
N ILE A 110 -13.33 0.54 3.46
CA ILE A 110 -14.02 -0.70 3.88
C ILE A 110 -15.11 -0.38 4.89
N TYR A 111 -14.83 0.44 5.91
CA TYR A 111 -15.81 0.80 6.93
C TYR A 111 -17.04 1.49 6.32
N VAL A 112 -16.85 2.48 5.45
CA VAL A 112 -17.95 3.18 4.79
C VAL A 112 -18.74 2.24 3.86
N LYS A 113 -18.06 1.35 3.13
CA LYS A 113 -18.73 0.44 2.19
C LYS A 113 -19.45 -0.75 2.83
N THR A 114 -19.14 -1.06 4.08
CA THR A 114 -19.78 -2.13 4.86
C THR A 114 -20.76 -1.60 5.89
N MET A 115 -20.93 -0.27 5.95
CA MET A 115 -21.88 0.39 6.85
C MET A 115 -23.30 -0.13 6.61
N ASP A 116 -24.05 -0.31 7.70
CA ASP A 116 -25.42 -0.86 7.73
C ASP A 116 -25.55 -2.30 7.21
N GLY A 117 -24.43 -2.99 6.91
CA GLY A 117 -24.38 -4.37 6.45
C GLY A 117 -23.82 -5.35 7.49
N PRO A 118 -23.89 -6.67 7.23
CA PRO A 118 -23.42 -7.70 8.15
C PRO A 118 -21.94 -7.57 8.53
N LEU A 119 -21.11 -7.04 7.61
CA LEU A 119 -19.68 -6.87 7.81
C LEU A 119 -19.30 -5.55 8.50
N GLN A 120 -20.24 -4.71 8.93
CA GLN A 120 -19.95 -3.43 9.58
C GLN A 120 -19.06 -3.58 10.82
N SER A 121 -19.22 -4.68 11.56
CA SER A 121 -18.41 -5.00 12.75
C SER A 121 -16.97 -5.39 12.41
N CYS A 122 -16.67 -5.75 11.15
CA CYS A 122 -15.36 -6.20 10.69
C CYS A 122 -14.43 -5.02 10.38
N VAL A 123 -14.12 -4.20 11.39
CA VAL A 123 -13.21 -3.06 11.24
C VAL A 123 -11.76 -3.55 11.13
N LEU A 124 -11.02 -3.08 10.10
CA LEU A 124 -9.61 -3.44 9.95
C LEU A 124 -8.78 -3.03 11.17
N PRO A 125 -8.01 -3.95 11.79
CA PRO A 125 -7.21 -3.66 12.98
C PRO A 125 -6.05 -2.70 12.68
N PRO A 126 -5.44 -2.08 13.70
CA PRO A 126 -4.15 -1.39 13.55
C PRO A 126 -3.04 -2.37 13.14
N VAL A 127 -2.29 -2.00 12.10
CA VAL A 127 -1.13 -2.75 11.60
C VAL A 127 0.10 -1.85 11.66
N TYR A 128 1.18 -2.35 12.25
CA TYR A 128 2.48 -1.71 12.21
C TYR A 128 3.28 -2.21 11.00
N PHE A 129 3.32 -1.42 9.93
CA PHE A 129 3.97 -1.82 8.67
C PHE A 129 5.48 -1.99 8.77
N GLY A 130 6.15 -1.52 9.83
CA GLY A 130 7.57 -1.80 10.04
C GLY A 130 7.88 -3.30 10.17
N ASN A 131 6.89 -4.11 10.57
CA ASN A 131 7.03 -5.58 10.64
C ASN A 131 6.82 -6.26 9.27
N ILE A 132 6.22 -5.56 8.29
CA ILE A 132 5.85 -6.09 6.97
C ILE A 132 6.85 -5.60 5.91
N VAL A 133 7.13 -4.30 5.91
CA VAL A 133 8.01 -3.62 4.96
C VAL A 133 9.39 -3.43 5.60
N ASN A 134 10.23 -4.46 5.48
CA ASN A 134 11.56 -4.52 6.09
C ASN A 134 12.72 -4.51 5.07
N LYS A 135 12.41 -4.37 3.78
CA LYS A 135 13.38 -4.34 2.68
C LYS A 135 13.16 -3.11 1.81
N PRO A 136 14.23 -2.56 1.22
CA PRO A 136 14.10 -1.45 0.27
C PRO A 136 13.37 -1.90 -1.00
N PHE A 137 12.69 -0.97 -1.64
CA PHE A 137 12.17 -1.15 -3.00
C PHE A 137 13.14 -0.53 -4.00
N ILE A 138 13.55 -1.29 -5.01
CA ILE A 138 14.55 -0.87 -5.99
C ILE A 138 13.89 -0.82 -7.36
N ALA A 139 13.78 0.38 -7.94
CA ALA A 139 13.36 0.58 -9.31
C ALA A 139 14.59 0.63 -10.22
N VAL A 140 14.67 -0.28 -11.20
CA VAL A 140 15.81 -0.34 -12.14
C VAL A 140 15.66 0.74 -13.20
N ASP A 141 16.67 1.59 -13.32
CA ASP A 141 16.80 2.53 -14.43
C ASP A 141 17.46 1.91 -15.66
N LYS A 142 16.73 1.70 -16.75
CA LYS A 142 17.27 1.09 -17.97
C LYS A 142 17.84 2.13 -18.94
N ASP A 143 17.58 3.42 -18.70
CA ASP A 143 17.98 4.53 -19.57
C ASP A 143 19.21 5.28 -19.05
N ALA A 144 19.80 4.80 -17.95
CA ALA A 144 21.04 5.33 -17.41
C ALA A 144 22.19 5.02 -18.38
N VAL A 145 22.59 6.02 -19.16
CA VAL A 145 23.81 6.00 -19.96
C VAL A 145 24.99 5.78 -19.00
N PRO A 146 25.84 4.76 -19.20
CA PRO A 146 27.02 4.59 -18.38
C PRO A 146 27.86 5.86 -18.47
N LYS A 147 28.25 6.42 -17.32
CA LYS A 147 29.34 7.40 -17.29
C LYS A 147 30.59 6.65 -17.71
N GLU A 148 31.05 6.89 -18.94
CA GLU A 148 32.37 6.45 -19.39
C GLU A 148 33.41 7.09 -18.46
N GLU A 149 34.18 6.25 -17.77
CA GLU A 149 35.42 6.62 -17.07
C GLU A 149 36.60 6.70 -18.06
#